data_AF-A0A7W3Y840-F1
#
_entry.id   AF-A0A7W3Y840-F1
#
_cell.length_a   1.000
_cell.length_b   1.000
_cell.length_c   1.000
_cell.angle_alpha   90.00
_cell.angle_beta   90.00
_cell.angle_gamma   90.00
#
_symmetry.space_group_name_H-M   'P 1'
#
loop_
_entity.id
_entity.type
_entity.pdbx_description
1 polymer ?
#
loop_
_entity_poly.entity_id
_entity_poly.type
_entity_poly.pdbx_seq_one_letter_code
_entity_poly.pdbx_strand_id
1 'polypeptide(L)'
;MKKQSTTIASIIILIIIAIFALLNTATVVVNLFGARVKTPLVLLIFICLLIGAMTIYLLSFSSHLKTTKELKELQSSRISKDELKRYQKKINQLQKENSQLKQQIKQEDSQKAASPVK
;
A
#
# COMPACT_ATOMS: atom_id res chain seq x y z
N MET A 1 -4.57 -25.22 1.08
CA MET A 1 -3.72 -25.98 2.04
C MET A 1 -2.84 -25.09 2.93
N LYS A 2 -2.35 -23.92 2.47
CA LYS A 2 -1.46 -23.00 3.23
C LYS A 2 -2.00 -22.47 4.58
N LYS A 3 -3.31 -22.29 4.74
CA LYS A 3 -3.87 -21.72 5.98
C LYS A 3 -3.82 -22.69 7.17
N GLN A 4 -4.07 -23.99 6.93
CA GLN A 4 -4.00 -25.00 7.99
C GLN A 4 -2.56 -25.31 8.40
N SER A 5 -1.61 -25.31 7.45
CA SER A 5 -0.19 -25.47 7.76
C SER A 5 0.35 -24.33 8.64
N THR A 6 -0.11 -23.10 8.43
CA THR A 6 0.26 -21.96 9.29
C THR A 6 -0.29 -22.12 10.71
N THR A 7 -1.53 -22.59 10.87
CA THR A 7 -2.12 -22.85 12.20
C THR A 7 -1.40 -23.97 12.95
N ILE A 8 -1.09 -25.08 12.28
CA ILE A 8 -0.34 -26.17 12.93
C ILE A 8 1.06 -25.68 13.33
N ALA A 9 1.75 -24.94 12.45
CA ALA A 9 3.08 -24.41 12.74
C ALA A 9 3.06 -23.42 13.93
N SER A 10 2.04 -22.56 14.03
CA SER A 10 1.94 -21.61 15.15
C SER A 10 1.72 -22.30 16.50
N ILE A 11 0.95 -23.40 16.53
CA ILE A 11 0.77 -24.22 17.74
C ILE A 11 2.09 -24.86 18.16
N ILE A 12 2.86 -25.42 17.22
CA ILE A 12 4.18 -26.00 17.51
C ILE A 12 5.12 -24.94 18.08
N ILE A 13 5.16 -23.74 17.47
CA ILE A 13 5.94 -22.61 17.98
C ILE A 13 5.50 -22.23 19.40
N LEU A 14 4.19 -22.17 19.67
CA LEU A 14 3.65 -21.80 20.98
C LEU A 14 4.10 -22.77 22.06
N ILE A 15 4.08 -24.08 21.77
CA ILE A 15 4.55 -25.13 22.69
C ILE A 15 6.05 -24.95 22.96
N ILE A 16 6.86 -24.69 21.92
CA ILE A 16 8.30 -24.45 22.08
C ILE A 16 8.55 -23.24 22.99
N ILE A 17 7.82 -22.13 22.79
CA ILE A 17 7.93 -20.94 23.64
C ILE A 17 7.53 -21.26 25.09
N ALA A 18 6.47 -22.03 25.31
CA ALA A 18 6.04 -22.43 26.64
C ALA A 18 7.11 -23.28 27.36
N ILE A 19 7.68 -24.27 26.65
CA ILE A 19 8.79 -25.08 27.18
C ILE A 19 10.00 -24.18 27.51
N PHE A 20 10.37 -23.30 26.59
CA PHE A 20 11.45 -22.34 26.81
C PHE A 20 11.22 -21.49 28.06
N ALA A 21 9.99 -21.01 28.26
CA ALA A 21 9.63 -20.21 29.42
C ALA A 21 9.77 -20.98 30.73
N LEU A 22 9.31 -22.23 30.77
CA LEU A 22 9.44 -23.11 31.94
C LEU A 22 10.91 -23.39 32.29
N LEU A 23 11.73 -23.68 31.28
CA LEU A 23 13.16 -23.96 31.47
C LEU A 23 13.98 -22.72 31.88
N ASN A 24 13.51 -21.52 31.53
CA ASN A 24 14.20 -20.24 31.82
C ASN A 24 13.56 -19.45 32.98
N THR A 25 12.99 -20.17 33.96
CA THR A 25 12.47 -19.59 35.20
C THR A 25 13.55 -19.25 36.24
N ALA A 26 14.82 -19.52 35.93
CA ALA A 26 15.96 -19.20 36.78
C ALA A 26 15.92 -17.72 37.22
N THR A 27 16.05 -17.49 38.51
CA THR A 27 16.00 -16.14 39.08
C THR A 27 17.33 -15.44 38.85
N VAL A 28 17.27 -14.26 38.24
CA VAL A 28 18.41 -13.37 38.05
C VAL A 28 18.23 -12.09 38.84
N VAL A 29 19.34 -11.56 39.36
CA VAL A 29 19.35 -10.27 40.04
C VAL A 29 19.84 -9.22 39.07
N VAL A 30 19.04 -8.20 38.85
CA VAL A 30 19.33 -7.11 37.91
C VAL A 30 19.23 -5.77 38.61
N ASN A 31 20.04 -4.82 38.17
CA ASN A 31 20.00 -3.46 38.67
C ASN A 31 19.19 -2.60 37.69
N LEU A 32 17.93 -2.33 37.99
CA LEU A 32 17.06 -1.47 37.20
C LEU A 32 17.09 -0.06 37.78
N PHE A 33 17.72 0.88 37.08
CA PHE A 33 17.74 2.30 37.48
C PHE A 33 18.18 2.52 38.94
N GLY A 34 19.11 1.69 39.44
CA GLY A 34 19.61 1.73 40.81
C GLY A 34 18.88 0.83 41.81
N ALA A 35 17.75 0.22 41.43
CA ALA A 35 17.04 -0.78 42.24
C ALA A 35 17.48 -2.20 41.87
N ARG A 36 17.93 -2.99 42.86
CA ARG A 36 18.21 -4.43 42.68
C ARG A 36 16.92 -5.23 42.77
N VAL A 37 16.49 -5.79 41.64
CA VAL A 37 15.27 -6.60 41.54
C VAL A 37 15.65 -8.03 41.19
N LYS A 38 14.98 -9.00 41.83
CA LYS A 38 15.08 -10.42 41.49
C LYS A 38 13.90 -10.79 40.59
N THR A 39 14.18 -11.24 39.37
CA THR A 39 13.14 -11.63 38.41
C THR A 39 13.52 -12.92 37.71
N PRO A 40 12.56 -13.74 37.25
CA PRO A 40 12.84 -14.84 36.34
C PRO A 40 13.50 -14.34 35.05
N LEU A 41 14.50 -15.06 34.54
CA LEU A 41 15.24 -14.71 33.33
C LEU A 41 14.31 -14.54 32.12
N VAL A 42 13.35 -15.45 31.94
CA VAL A 42 12.37 -15.38 30.85
C VAL A 42 11.57 -14.07 30.87
N LEU A 43 11.15 -13.59 32.04
CA LEU A 43 10.36 -12.37 32.17
C LEU A 43 11.18 -11.14 31.76
N LEU A 44 12.45 -11.10 32.17
CA LEU A 44 13.38 -10.04 31.78
C LEU A 44 13.56 -9.99 30.26
N ILE A 45 13.80 -11.14 29.62
CA ILE A 45 13.96 -11.22 28.17
C ILE A 45 12.68 -10.75 27.45
N PHE A 46 11.50 -11.18 27.91
CA PHE A 46 10.23 -10.77 27.32
C PHE A 46 10.00 -9.26 27.42
N ILE A 47 10.30 -8.64 28.56
CA ILE A 47 10.15 -7.18 28.73
C ILE A 47 11.10 -6.44 27.79
N CYS A 48 12.37 -6.84 27.72
CA CYS A 48 13.35 -6.24 26.81
C CYS A 48 12.93 -6.38 25.34
N LEU A 49 12.46 -7.57 24.95
CA LEU A 49 11.96 -7.83 23.59
C LEU A 49 10.75 -6.95 23.28
N LEU A 50 9.82 -6.81 24.22
CA LEU A 50 8.60 -6.04 24.05
C LEU A 50 8.90 -4.54 23.93
N ILE A 51 9.83 -4.01 24.74
CA ILE A 51 10.29 -2.63 24.64
C ILE A 51 11.00 -2.39 23.29
N GLY A 52 11.86 -3.31 22.86
CA GLY A 52 12.52 -3.22 21.55
C GLY A 52 11.53 -3.21 20.40
N ALA A 53 10.57 -4.14 20.39
CA ALA A 53 9.52 -4.20 19.38
C ALA A 53 8.62 -2.95 19.39
N MET A 54 8.25 -2.47 20.58
CA MET A 54 7.49 -1.23 20.75
C MET A 54 8.25 -0.03 20.17
N THR A 55 9.56 0.04 20.41
CA THR A 55 10.41 1.14 19.91
C THR A 55 10.48 1.12 18.39
N ILE A 56 10.71 -0.06 17.78
CA ILE A 56 10.72 -0.23 16.33
C ILE A 56 9.36 0.15 15.74
N TYR A 57 8.27 -0.29 16.38
CA TYR A 57 6.91 0.06 15.96
C TYR A 57 6.67 1.57 15.97
N LEU A 58 7.06 2.26 17.06
CA LEU A 58 6.92 3.71 17.18
C LEU A 58 7.73 4.46 16.11
N LEU A 59 8.97 4.03 15.87
CA LEU A 59 9.81 4.62 14.81
C LEU A 59 9.20 4.39 13.42
N SER A 60 8.67 3.19 13.16
CA SER A 60 8.03 2.85 11.89
C SER A 60 6.66 3.53 11.70
N PHE A 61 5.95 3.84 12.79
CA PHE A 61 4.63 4.48 12.74
C PHE A 61 4.66 5.84 12.02
N SER A 62 5.72 6.63 12.25
CA SER A 62 5.95 7.90 11.54
C SER A 62 6.08 7.71 10.02
N SER A 63 6.82 6.67 9.61
CA SER A 63 6.98 6.31 8.20
C SER A 63 5.65 5.85 7.59
N HIS A 64 4.88 5.01 8.29
CA HIS A 64 3.56 4.56 7.84
C HIS A 64 2.61 5.73 7.55
N LEU A 65 2.61 6.78 8.39
CA LEU A 65 1.78 7.97 8.17
C LEU A 65 2.15 8.69 6.85
N LYS A 66 3.44 8.84 6.55
CA LYS A 66 3.92 9.46 5.31
C LYS A 66 3.53 8.62 4.10
N THR A 67 3.80 7.31 4.14
CA THR A 67 3.45 6.39 3.06
C THR A 67 1.94 6.36 2.81
N THR A 68 1.11 6.43 3.84
CA THR A 68 -0.36 6.45 3.67
C THR A 68 -0.83 7.76 3.04
N LYS A 69 -0.21 8.90 3.37
CA LYS A 69 -0.48 10.19 2.72
C LYS A 69 -0.06 10.20 1.27
N GLU A 70 1.15 9.73 0.96
CA GLU A 70 1.63 9.57 -0.42
C GLU A 70 0.73 8.63 -1.22
N LEU A 71 0.29 7.52 -0.65
CA LEU A 71 -0.68 6.62 -1.32
C LEU A 71 -2.01 7.32 -1.60
N LYS A 72 -2.53 8.11 -0.67
CA LYS A 72 -3.76 8.90 -0.89
C LYS A 72 -3.56 9.97 -1.96
N GLU A 73 -2.43 10.67 -1.94
CA GLU A 73 -2.09 11.69 -2.92
C GLU A 73 -1.92 11.06 -4.30
N LEU A 74 -1.11 10.01 -4.43
CA LEU A 74 -0.97 9.24 -5.67
C LEU A 74 -2.31 8.70 -6.18
N GLN A 75 -3.19 8.24 -5.29
CA GLN A 75 -4.53 7.77 -5.67
C GLN A 75 -5.45 8.92 -6.10
N SER A 76 -5.33 10.10 -5.49
CA SER A 76 -6.06 11.31 -5.86
C SER A 76 -5.55 11.95 -7.15
N SER A 77 -4.25 11.82 -7.42
CA SER A 77 -3.58 12.33 -8.63
C SER A 77 -3.79 11.43 -9.85
N ARG A 78 -4.27 10.20 -9.65
CA ARG A 78 -4.80 9.42 -10.77
C ARG A 78 -6.15 10.01 -11.16
N ILE A 79 -6.22 10.57 -12.38
CA ILE A 79 -7.46 10.90 -13.07
C ILE A 79 -8.45 9.76 -12.83
N SER A 80 -9.60 10.07 -12.23
CA SER A 80 -10.59 9.05 -11.90
C SER A 80 -10.91 8.25 -13.17
N LYS A 81 -11.14 6.94 -13.04
CA LYS A 81 -11.49 6.10 -14.21
C LYS A 81 -12.67 6.69 -14.99
N ASP A 82 -13.55 7.43 -14.32
CA ASP A 82 -14.67 8.13 -14.91
C ASP A 82 -14.26 9.39 -15.69
N GLU A 83 -13.29 10.16 -15.20
CA GLU A 83 -12.71 11.28 -15.95
C GLU A 83 -11.96 10.80 -17.19
N LEU A 84 -11.21 9.69 -17.08
CA LEU A 84 -10.52 9.08 -18.21
C LEU A 84 -11.53 8.67 -19.30
N LYS A 85 -12.66 8.05 -18.91
CA LYS A 85 -13.76 7.73 -19.83
C LYS A 85 -14.39 8.96 -20.46
N ARG A 86 -14.55 10.07 -19.72
CA ARG A 86 -15.07 11.33 -20.26
C ARG A 86 -14.12 11.93 -21.30
N TYR A 87 -12.83 11.98 -21.03
CA TYR A 87 -11.84 12.47 -21.99
C TYR A 87 -11.79 11.59 -23.24
N GLN A 88 -11.82 10.26 -23.10
CA GLN A 88 -11.88 9.34 -24.24
C GLN A 88 -13.09 9.58 -25.14
N LYS A 89 -14.29 9.77 -24.54
CA LYS A 89 -15.50 10.11 -25.29
C LYS A 89 -15.37 11.42 -26.05
N LYS A 90 -14.80 12.45 -25.41
CA LYS A 90 -14.60 13.78 -26.01
C LYS A 90 -13.61 13.73 -27.16
N ILE A 91 -12.51 12.99 -27.03
CA ILE A 91 -11.53 12.74 -28.10
C ILE A 91 -12.20 12.04 -29.30
N ASN A 92 -12.96 10.97 -29.06
CA ASN A 92 -13.67 10.27 -30.13
C ASN A 92 -14.70 11.15 -30.85
N GLN A 93 -15.38 12.03 -30.12
CA GLN A 93 -16.37 12.95 -30.69
C GLN A 93 -15.68 14.01 -31.55
N LEU A 94 -14.59 14.62 -31.05
CA LEU A 94 -13.80 15.59 -31.80
C LEU A 94 -13.13 14.99 -33.04
N GLN A 95 -12.72 13.72 -33.00
CA GLN A 95 -12.21 13.01 -34.18
C GLN A 95 -13.28 12.79 -35.24
N LYS A 96 -14.50 12.40 -34.82
CA LYS A 96 -15.63 12.26 -35.76
C LYS A 96 -15.98 13.60 -36.41
N GLU A 97 -16.09 14.65 -35.62
CA GLU A 97 -16.37 16.01 -36.10
C GLU A 97 -15.27 16.48 -37.09
N ASN A 98 -13.99 16.30 -36.75
CA ASN A 98 -12.89 16.60 -37.68
C ASN A 98 -12.97 15.81 -38.98
N SER A 99 -13.31 14.52 -38.93
CA SER A 99 -13.43 13.70 -40.14
C SER A 99 -14.60 14.13 -41.02
N GLN A 100 -15.72 14.52 -40.42
CA GLN A 100 -16.89 15.03 -41.14
C GLN A 100 -16.62 16.41 -41.77
N LEU A 101 -16.00 17.33 -41.02
CA LEU A 101 -15.61 18.64 -41.54
C LEU A 101 -14.60 18.50 -42.69
N LYS A 102 -13.61 17.60 -42.58
CA LYS A 102 -12.68 17.32 -43.69
C LYS A 102 -13.38 16.73 -44.92
N GLN A 103 -14.41 15.90 -44.74
CA GLN A 103 -15.21 15.38 -45.84
C GLN A 103 -16.05 16.48 -46.50
N GLN A 104 -16.63 17.38 -45.71
CA GLN A 104 -17.41 18.53 -46.21
C GLN A 104 -16.53 19.48 -47.00
N ILE A 105 -15.35 19.84 -46.49
CA ILE A 105 -14.39 20.69 -47.21
C ILE A 105 -13.97 20.02 -48.53
N LYS A 106 -13.71 18.71 -48.53
CA LYS A 106 -13.35 17.96 -49.75
C LYS A 106 -14.50 17.90 -50.76
N GLN A 107 -15.75 17.88 -50.30
CA GLN A 107 -16.94 17.93 -51.15
C GLN A 107 -17.20 19.34 -51.69
N GLU A 108 -17.00 20.38 -50.90
CA GLU A 108 -17.06 21.79 -51.34
C GLU A 108 -15.99 22.10 -52.40
N ASP A 109 -14.75 21.62 -52.21
CA ASP A 109 -13.67 21.78 -53.20
C ASP A 109 -13.96 21.01 -54.50
N SER A 110 -14.59 19.84 -54.39
CA SER A 110 -15.00 19.05 -55.57
C SER A 110 -16.18 19.67 -56.33
N GLN A 111 -17.10 20.36 -55.63
CA GLN A 111 -18.21 21.10 -56.25
C GLN A 111 -17.75 22.41 -56.91
N LYS A 112 -16.78 23.13 -56.33
CA LYS A 112 -16.17 24.31 -56.95
C LYS A 112 -15.36 23.99 -58.20
N ALA A 113 -14.75 22.80 -58.28
CA ALA A 113 -14.01 22.36 -59.48
C ALA A 113 -14.91 21.89 -60.64
N ALA A 114 -16.19 21.57 -60.37
CA ALA A 114 -17.13 21.02 -61.35
C ALA A 114 -18.09 22.07 -61.97
N SER A 115 -18.04 23.33 -61.54
CA SER A 115 -18.71 24.44 -62.22
C SER A 115 -17.68 25.23 -63.05
N PRO A 116 -17.63 25.04 -64.40
CA PRO A 116 -16.88 25.95 -65.24
C PRO A 116 -17.57 27.32 -65.18
N VAL A 117 -16.76 28.34 -64.87
CA VAL A 117 -17.10 29.75 -65.03
C VAL A 117 -17.63 29.94 -66.46
N LYS A 118 -18.89 30.36 -66.58
CA LYS A 118 -19.50 30.83 -67.83
C LYS A 118 -18.85 32.13 -68.27
#